data_AF-A0A0D7DXU1-F1
#
_entry.id   AF-A0A0D7DXU1-F1
#
_cell.length_a   1.000
_cell.length_b   1.000
_cell.length_c   1.000
_cell.angle_alpha   90.00
_cell.angle_beta   90.00
_cell.angle_gamma   90.00
#
_symmetry.space_group_name_H-M   'P 1'
#
loop_
_entity.id
_entity.type
_entity.pdbx_description
1 polymer ?
#
loop_
_entity_poly.entity_id
_entity_poly.type
_entity_poly.pdbx_seq_one_letter_code
_entity_poly.pdbx_strand_id
1 'polypeptide(L)' 'MTNGNGTPSEGGSPPQLNVLAQYTKDLSFENPNAPASLAPQQQQPAINIQINVGANTTAENEFEVTLSIEGKA' A
#
# COMPACT_ATOMS: atom_id res chain seq x y z
N MET A 1 22.45 -1.10 2.25
CA MET A 1 22.46 0.37 2.10
C MET A 1 22.31 0.97 3.48
N THR A 2 23.40 1.37 4.12
CA THR A 2 23.43 1.95 5.47
C THR A 2 23.57 3.47 5.36
N ASN A 3 22.55 4.24 5.75
CA ASN A 3 22.68 5.68 5.92
C ASN A 3 23.28 5.97 7.29
N GLY A 4 24.52 6.43 7.30
CA GLY A 4 25.19 6.98 8.49
C GLY A 4 24.88 8.46 8.65
N ASN A 5 24.36 8.83 9.81
CA ASN A 5 24.84 9.95 10.65
C ASN A 5 23.94 10.06 11.90
N GLY A 6 24.28 9.30 12.93
CA GLY A 6 23.67 9.41 14.25
C GLY A 6 24.64 8.80 15.27
N THR A 7 25.03 9.59 16.26
CA THR A 7 25.80 9.16 17.42
C THR A 7 25.23 7.87 18.01
N PRO A 8 26.03 6.89 18.46
CA PRO A 8 25.49 5.69 19.09
C PRO A 8 24.71 6.12 20.35
N SER A 9 23.40 5.92 20.36
CA SER A 9 22.61 6.12 21.57
C SER A 9 22.91 4.95 22.50
N GLU A 10 23.67 5.20 23.57
CA GLU A 10 23.80 4.26 24.67
C GLU A 10 22.43 4.06 25.35
N GLY A 11 22.03 2.80 25.56
CA GLY A 11 21.10 2.45 26.65
C GLY A 11 19.66 2.06 26.30
N GLY A 12 19.30 1.79 25.05
CA GLY A 12 17.97 1.26 24.73
C GLY A 12 18.01 0.30 23.55
N SER A 13 17.31 -0.84 23.65
CA SER A 13 17.04 -1.66 22.47
C SER A 13 16.32 -0.79 21.43
N PRO A 14 16.73 -0.83 20.15
CA PRO A 14 16.05 -0.05 19.12
C PRO A 14 14.58 -0.48 19.04
N PRO A 15 13.66 0.44 18.68
CA PRO A 15 12.26 0.08 18.48
C PRO A 15 12.16 -1.08 17.48
N GLN A 16 11.36 -2.09 17.82
CA GLN A 16 11.16 -3.26 16.98
C GLN A 16 9.80 -3.17 16.29
N LEU A 17 9.78 -3.50 14.99
CA LEU A 17 8.56 -3.64 14.20
C LEU A 17 8.46 -5.09 13.73
N ASN A 18 7.36 -5.75 14.06
CA ASN A 18 7.06 -7.11 13.60
C ASN A 18 5.80 -7.08 12.73
N VAL A 19 5.86 -7.73 11.56
CA VAL A 19 4.68 -7.93 10.69
C VAL A 19 4.11 -9.30 11.01
N LEU A 20 2.95 -9.33 11.68
CA LEU A 20 2.29 -10.58 12.07
C LEU A 20 1.69 -11.28 10.85
N ALA A 21 1.05 -10.51 9.96
CA ALA A 21 0.46 -10.99 8.73
C ALA A 21 0.37 -9.85 7.70
N GLN A 22 0.38 -10.22 6.43
CA GLN A 22 0.05 -9.36 5.32
C GLN A 22 -0.90 -10.11 4.41
N TYR A 23 -2.03 -9.49 4.08
CA TYR A 23 -3.07 -10.14 3.30
C TYR A 23 -3.89 -9.11 2.53
N THR A 24 -4.58 -9.58 1.50
CA THR A 24 -5.52 -8.76 0.73
C THR A 24 -6.90 -8.88 1.37
N LYS A 25 -7.42 -7.75 1.85
CA LYS A 25 -8.77 -7.68 2.43
C LYS A 25 -9.86 -7.70 1.37
N ASP A 26 -9.62 -6.96 0.29
CA ASP A 26 -10.55 -6.80 -0.81
C ASP A 26 -9.77 -6.62 -2.11
N LEU A 27 -10.30 -7.19 -3.18
CA LEU A 27 -9.74 -7.10 -4.52
C LEU A 27 -10.88 -7.13 -5.54
N SER A 28 -11.05 -6.03 -6.24
CA SER A 28 -11.97 -5.91 -7.36
C SER A 28 -11.23 -5.47 -8.62
N PHE A 29 -11.62 -6.04 -9.76
CA PHE A 29 -11.22 -5.57 -11.07
C PHE A 29 -12.42 -5.63 -11.99
N GLU A 30 -12.69 -4.51 -12.69
CA GLU A 30 -13.77 -4.42 -13.64
C GLU A 30 -13.28 -3.81 -14.95
N ASN A 31 -13.79 -4.35 -16.06
CA ASN A 31 -13.59 -3.79 -17.38
C ASN A 31 -14.92 -3.74 -18.13
N PRO A 32 -15.70 -2.65 -17.94
CA PRO A 32 -17.05 -2.54 -18.52
C PRO A 32 -17.08 -2.59 -20.05
N ASN A 33 -15.97 -2.24 -20.71
CA ASN A 33 -15.88 -2.12 -22.16
C ASN A 33 -15.15 -3.31 -22.81
N ALA A 34 -14.95 -4.41 -22.09
CA ALA A 34 -14.33 -5.61 -22.65
C ALA A 34 -15.23 -6.24 -23.74
N PRO A 35 -14.65 -6.76 -24.83
CA PRO A 35 -13.23 -6.80 -25.17
C PRO A 35 -12.76 -5.55 -25.96
N ALA A 36 -13.66 -4.63 -26.34
CA ALA A 36 -13.34 -3.48 -27.16
C ALA A 36 -12.24 -2.59 -26.54
N SER A 37 -12.17 -2.53 -25.21
CA SER A 37 -11.09 -1.87 -24.46
C SER A 37 -9.69 -2.43 -24.74
N LEU A 38 -9.57 -3.67 -25.23
CA LEU A 38 -8.30 -4.35 -25.50
C LEU A 38 -7.82 -4.15 -26.94
N ALA A 39 -8.64 -3.56 -27.81
CA ALA A 39 -8.23 -3.20 -29.16
C ALA A 39 -7.17 -2.08 -29.12
N PRO A 40 -6.29 -1.98 -30.12
CA PRO A 40 -5.34 -0.87 -30.20
C PRO A 40 -6.08 0.47 -30.18
N GLN A 41 -5.86 1.25 -29.12
CA GLN A 41 -6.39 2.60 -29.02
C GLN A 41 -5.36 3.59 -29.57
N GLN A 42 -5.81 4.60 -30.31
CA GLN A 42 -4.93 5.67 -30.81
C GLN A 42 -4.45 6.59 -29.68
N GLN A 43 -5.20 6.68 -28.59
CA GLN A 43 -4.92 7.54 -27.46
C GLN A 43 -4.62 6.70 -26.22
N GLN A 44 -3.59 7.08 -25.45
CA GLN A 44 -3.28 6.44 -24.17
C GLN A 44 -4.38 6.79 -23.15
N PRO A 45 -4.80 5.82 -22.32
CA PRO A 45 -5.82 6.06 -21.29
C PRO A 45 -5.30 7.02 -20.22
N ALA A 46 -6.19 7.86 -19.71
CA ALA A 46 -5.89 8.76 -18.61
C ALA A 46 -6.03 8.02 -17.28
N ILE A 47 -4.91 7.66 -16.66
CA ILE A 47 -4.90 6.92 -15.41
C ILE A 47 -5.00 7.86 -14.22
N ASN A 48 -5.98 7.64 -13.34
CA ASN A 48 -6.10 8.29 -12.04
C ASN A 48 -5.90 7.25 -10.94
N ILE A 49 -4.97 7.52 -10.02
CA ILE A 49 -4.69 6.65 -8.87
C ILE A 49 -4.95 7.42 -7.58
N GLN A 50 -5.77 6.86 -6.70
CA GLN A 50 -6.00 7.35 -5.35
C GLN A 50 -5.44 6.34 -4.34
N ILE A 51 -4.65 6.85 -3.39
CA ILE A 51 -4.05 6.04 -2.33
C ILE A 51 -4.53 6.58 -0.99
N ASN A 52 -5.05 5.69 -0.16
CA ASN A 52 -5.47 6.01 1.20
C ASN A 52 -4.81 5.04 2.19
N VAL A 53 -4.31 5.58 3.30
CA VAL A 53 -3.69 4.79 4.37
C VAL A 53 -4.50 5.00 5.65
N GLY A 54 -5.01 3.91 6.19
CA GLY A 54 -5.68 3.87 7.50
C GLY A 54 -4.91 2.98 8.46
N ALA A 55 -4.90 3.33 9.73
CA ALA A 55 -4.36 2.50 10.80
C ALA A 55 -5.40 2.39 11.92
N ASN A 56 -5.67 1.17 12.36
CA ASN A 56 -6.54 0.88 13.49
C ASN A 56 -5.75 0.12 14.55
N THR A 57 -5.94 0.47 15.81
CA THR A 57 -5.38 -0.28 16.94
C THR A 57 -6.27 -1.48 17.23
N THR A 58 -5.70 -2.70 17.21
CA THR A 58 -6.44 -3.95 17.52
C THR A 58 -6.14 -4.45 18.93
N ALA A 59 -4.94 -4.16 19.45
CA ALA A 59 -4.52 -4.41 20.83
C ALA A 59 -3.41 -3.40 21.24
N GLU A 60 -2.92 -3.46 22.48
CA GLU A 60 -1.96 -2.49 23.05
C GLU A 60 -0.73 -2.23 22.18
N ASN A 61 -0.22 -3.24 21.47
CA ASN A 61 0.91 -3.12 20.56
C ASN A 61 0.63 -3.73 19.17
N GLU A 62 -0.64 -3.87 18.81
CA GLU A 62 -1.04 -4.41 17.52
C GLU A 62 -1.82 -3.38 16.72
N PHE A 63 -1.40 -3.21 15.48
CA PHE A 63 -2.00 -2.27 14.54
C PHE A 63 -2.33 -3.00 13.26
N GLU A 64 -3.54 -2.77 12.79
CA GLU A 64 -3.91 -3.14 11.45
C GLU A 64 -3.80 -1.92 10.54
N VAL A 65 -2.83 -1.96 9.63
CA VAL A 65 -2.63 -0.93 8.62
C VAL A 65 -3.29 -1.40 7.33
N THR A 66 -4.24 -0.60 6.82
CA THR A 66 -4.92 -0.86 5.55
C THR A 66 -4.44 0.16 4.51
N LEU A 67 -3.94 -0.35 3.39
CA LEU A 67 -3.63 0.42 2.20
C LEU A 67 -4.73 0.20 1.18
N SER A 68 -5.53 1.23 0.90
CA SER A 68 -6.55 1.20 -0.15
C SER A 68 -6.04 1.92 -1.38
N ILE A 69 -5.98 1.20 -2.51
CA ILE A 69 -5.53 1.71 -3.80
C ILE A 69 -6.70 1.60 -4.76
N GLU A 70 -7.13 2.74 -5.31
CA GLU A 70 -8.17 2.78 -6.34
C GLU A 70 -7.57 3.35 -7.63
N GLY A 71 -7.83 2.68 -8.75
CA GLY A 71 -7.31 3.06 -10.06
C GLY A 71 -8.42 3.08 -11.11
N LYS A 72 -8.48 4.14 -11.90
CA LYS A 72 -9.43 4.27 -13.02
C LYS A 72 -8.72 4.75 -14.29
N ALA A 73 -9.07 4.11 -15.41
CA ALA A 73 -8.47 4.27 -16.73
C ALA A 73 -9.54 4.51 -17.80
#